data_AF-A0A3Q0G6Q9-F1
#
_entry.id   AF-A0A3Q0G6Q9-F1
#
_cell.length_a   1.000
_cell.length_b   1.000
_cell.length_c   1.000
_cell.angle_alpha   90.00
_cell.angle_beta   90.00
_cell.angle_gamma   90.00
#
_symmetry.space_group_name_H-M   'P 1'
#
loop_
_entity.id
_entity.type
_entity.pdbx_description
1 polymer ?
#
loop_
_entity_poly.entity_id
_entity_poly.type
_entity_poly.pdbx_seq_one_letter_code
_entity_poly.pdbx_strand_id
1 'polypeptide(L)'
;MVLQYMNHLDDDEFQKAIRELRLTKSIWTIDLAYLMRHFGVKHRFCTQTLGVDKGYKNQSFYRKHFDTEENRVNQLFAQAKACKVLVEKCTVTVQDIQKHLSQGHVAIVLVNAVLLLCELCSSPVKYCCFLPIGQKCFCRNPDYQGHFIVLCGYNKASGSIYYNNPAYADRRK
;
A
#
# COMPACT_ATOMS: atom_id res chain seq x y z
N MET A 1 -10.46 -2.29 0.45
CA MET A 1 -9.04 -2.71 0.39
C MET A 1 -8.56 -2.60 -1.06
N VAL A 2 -7.30 -2.26 -1.30
CA VAL A 2 -6.73 -1.98 -2.65
C VAL A 2 -6.97 -3.07 -3.70
N LEU A 3 -7.10 -4.35 -3.29
CA LEU A 3 -7.33 -5.45 -4.22
C LEU A 3 -8.80 -5.55 -4.69
N GLN A 4 -9.74 -4.83 -4.07
CA GLN A 4 -11.13 -4.73 -4.57
C GLN A 4 -11.22 -4.01 -5.93
N TYR A 5 -10.15 -3.31 -6.35
CA TYR A 5 -10.04 -2.69 -7.67
C TYR A 5 -9.53 -3.66 -8.74
N MET A 6 -9.17 -4.89 -8.37
CA MET A 6 -8.91 -5.97 -9.33
C MET A 6 -10.24 -6.69 -9.59
N ASN A 7 -11.06 -6.13 -10.49
CA ASN A 7 -12.38 -6.62 -10.86
C ASN A 7 -12.50 -8.16 -10.84
N HIS A 8 -13.53 -8.66 -10.14
CA HIS A 8 -13.96 -10.07 -10.07
C HIS A 8 -13.24 -11.00 -9.09
N LEU A 9 -12.89 -10.54 -7.89
CA LEU A 9 -12.66 -11.47 -6.78
C LEU A 9 -13.99 -11.70 -6.06
N ASP A 10 -14.46 -12.96 -6.05
CA ASP A 10 -15.56 -13.37 -5.20
C ASP A 10 -15.18 -13.14 -3.73
N ASP A 11 -16.10 -12.58 -2.94
CA ASP A 11 -15.82 -12.22 -1.54
C ASP A 11 -15.46 -13.48 -0.73
N ASP A 12 -16.07 -14.63 -1.04
CA ASP A 12 -15.77 -15.89 -0.36
C ASP A 12 -14.37 -16.41 -0.69
N GLU A 13 -13.97 -16.36 -1.97
CA GLU A 13 -12.61 -16.67 -2.40
C GLU A 13 -11.58 -15.75 -1.74
N PHE A 14 -11.90 -14.46 -1.64
CA PHE A 14 -11.05 -13.49 -0.99
C PHE A 14 -10.90 -13.78 0.52
N GLN A 15 -11.99 -14.02 1.22
CA GLN A 15 -11.95 -14.40 2.64
C GLN A 15 -11.22 -15.73 2.87
N LYS A 16 -11.35 -16.68 1.94
CA LYS A 16 -10.59 -17.94 1.97
C LYS A 16 -9.09 -17.68 1.84
N ALA A 17 -8.66 -16.86 0.89
CA ALA A 17 -7.25 -16.49 0.71
C ALA A 17 -6.67 -15.81 1.97
N ILE A 18 -7.42 -14.88 2.58
CA ILE A 18 -7.02 -14.23 3.85
C ILE A 18 -6.76 -15.27 4.96
N ARG A 19 -7.64 -16.28 5.10
CA ARG A 19 -7.49 -17.36 6.09
C ARG A 19 -6.30 -18.27 5.79
N GLU A 20 -6.17 -18.73 4.55
CA GLU A 20 -5.11 -19.66 4.13
C GLU A 20 -3.72 -19.06 4.27
N LEU A 21 -3.57 -17.79 3.88
CA LEU A 21 -2.33 -17.05 3.99
C LEU A 21 -2.11 -16.47 5.41
N ARG A 22 -3.08 -16.65 6.33
CA ARG A 22 -3.04 -16.18 7.73
C ARG A 22 -2.75 -14.69 7.85
N LEU A 23 -3.39 -13.89 7.00
CA LEU A 23 -3.26 -12.43 7.06
C LEU A 23 -3.88 -11.90 8.35
N THR A 24 -3.20 -10.93 8.96
CA THR A 24 -3.69 -10.26 10.16
C THR A 24 -4.45 -8.98 9.77
N LYS A 25 -5.00 -8.29 10.77
CA LYS A 25 -5.57 -6.94 10.54
C LYS A 25 -4.49 -5.90 10.20
N SER A 26 -3.22 -6.20 10.47
CA SER A 26 -2.07 -5.35 10.15
C SER A 26 -1.46 -5.82 8.83
N ILE A 27 -1.94 -5.26 7.73
CA ILE A 27 -1.50 -5.63 6.39
C ILE A 27 -0.18 -4.93 6.06
N TRP A 28 0.83 -5.72 5.69
CA TRP A 28 2.11 -5.25 5.18
C TRP A 28 2.21 -5.44 3.66
N THR A 29 3.13 -4.74 3.01
CA THR A 29 3.30 -4.83 1.54
C THR A 29 3.60 -6.26 1.08
N ILE A 30 4.33 -7.04 1.88
CA ILE A 30 4.61 -8.45 1.58
C ILE A 30 3.33 -9.30 1.57
N ASP A 31 2.34 -8.98 2.41
CA ASP A 31 1.04 -9.68 2.41
C ASP A 31 0.30 -9.48 1.08
N LEU A 32 0.39 -8.27 0.49
CA LEU A 32 -0.17 -8.00 -0.83
C LEU A 32 0.52 -8.82 -1.92
N ALA A 33 1.83 -9.01 -1.85
CA ALA A 33 2.57 -9.84 -2.81
C ALA A 33 2.17 -11.32 -2.72
N TYR A 34 1.96 -11.83 -1.50
CA TYR A 34 1.43 -13.18 -1.28
C TYR A 34 0.00 -13.33 -1.83
N LEU A 35 -0.86 -12.33 -1.63
CA LEU A 35 -2.21 -12.32 -2.22
C LEU A 35 -2.16 -12.29 -3.75
N MET A 36 -1.34 -11.43 -4.35
CA MET A 36 -1.14 -11.41 -5.81
C MET A 36 -0.68 -12.76 -6.33
N ARG A 37 0.28 -13.40 -5.64
CA ARG A 37 0.75 -14.74 -5.99
C ARG A 37 -0.36 -15.79 -5.88
N HIS A 38 -1.17 -15.73 -4.84
CA HIS A 38 -2.28 -16.65 -4.60
C HIS A 38 -3.32 -16.60 -5.73
N PHE A 39 -3.69 -15.39 -6.16
CA PHE A 39 -4.61 -15.18 -7.28
C PHE A 39 -3.96 -15.28 -8.67
N GLY A 40 -2.70 -15.71 -8.76
CA GLY A 40 -2.00 -15.87 -10.05
C GLY A 40 -1.66 -14.55 -10.76
N VAL A 41 -1.75 -13.41 -10.06
CA VAL A 41 -1.38 -12.10 -10.59
C VAL A 41 0.13 -12.01 -10.71
N LYS A 42 0.61 -11.76 -11.93
CA LYS A 42 2.02 -11.44 -12.20
C LYS A 42 2.35 -10.11 -11.50
N HIS A 43 3.33 -10.14 -10.62
CA HIS A 43 3.72 -9.00 -9.80
C HIS A 43 5.22 -8.92 -9.66
N ARG A 44 5.71 -7.73 -9.29
CA ARG A 44 7.09 -7.49 -8.87
C ARG A 44 7.06 -6.59 -7.64
N PHE A 45 7.48 -7.10 -6.49
CA PHE A 45 7.56 -6.32 -5.26
C PHE A 45 8.97 -5.77 -5.07
N CYS A 46 9.13 -4.46 -5.26
CA CYS A 46 10.38 -3.74 -5.00
C CYS A 46 10.35 -3.13 -3.59
N THR A 47 11.42 -3.32 -2.81
CA THR A 47 11.56 -2.73 -1.47
C THR A 47 13.00 -2.33 -1.17
N GLN A 48 13.19 -1.29 -0.34
CA GLN A 48 14.53 -0.92 0.15
C GLN A 48 15.00 -1.81 1.30
N THR A 49 14.05 -2.37 2.06
CA THR A 49 14.31 -3.23 3.22
C THR A 49 13.65 -4.58 3.02
N LEU A 50 14.42 -5.66 3.15
CA LEU A 50 13.89 -7.02 3.23
C LEU A 50 13.55 -7.31 4.68
N GLY A 51 12.27 -7.49 4.98
CA GLY A 51 11.78 -7.58 6.35
C GLY A 51 11.26 -6.25 6.88
N VAL A 52 11.17 -6.16 8.20
CA VAL A 52 10.73 -4.95 8.89
C VAL A 52 11.87 -3.96 9.05
N ASP A 53 11.60 -2.69 8.74
CA ASP A 53 12.52 -1.60 9.03
C ASP A 53 12.36 -1.11 10.48
N LYS A 54 13.39 -1.39 11.30
CA LYS A 54 13.45 -1.02 12.73
C LYS A 54 13.43 0.49 12.97
N GLY A 55 13.78 1.30 11.97
CA GLY A 55 13.68 2.76 12.04
C GLY A 55 12.25 3.25 12.26
N TYR A 56 11.25 2.44 11.87
CA TYR A 56 9.83 2.78 12.05
C TYR A 56 9.24 2.30 13.37
N LYS A 57 10.01 1.63 14.24
CA LYS A 57 9.52 1.05 15.52
C LYS A 57 8.84 2.09 16.43
N ASN A 58 9.38 3.30 16.47
CA ASN A 58 8.89 4.38 17.34
C ASN A 58 7.79 5.22 16.69
N GLN A 59 7.44 4.96 15.42
CA GLN A 59 6.34 5.66 14.77
C GLN A 59 5.01 5.22 15.40
N SER A 60 4.19 6.19 15.81
CA SER A 60 2.91 5.95 16.48
C SER A 60 2.01 5.00 15.69
N PHE A 61 2.04 5.11 14.36
CA PHE A 61 1.33 4.24 13.42
C PHE A 61 1.65 2.74 13.60
N TYR A 62 2.93 2.38 13.74
CA TYR A 62 3.32 0.97 13.84
C TYR A 62 3.44 0.47 15.29
N ARG A 63 3.63 1.38 16.26
CA ARG A 63 3.99 1.05 17.65
C ARG A 63 3.14 -0.05 18.30
N LYS A 64 1.84 -0.07 18.05
CA LYS A 64 0.91 -1.03 18.68
C LYS A 64 1.12 -2.48 18.23
N HIS A 65 1.58 -2.69 17.01
CA HIS A 65 1.67 -4.02 16.39
C HIS A 65 3.09 -4.40 15.94
N PHE A 66 4.07 -3.50 16.10
CA PHE A 66 5.42 -3.67 15.56
C PHE A 66 6.08 -4.97 16.02
N ASP A 67 6.19 -5.18 17.33
CA ASP A 67 6.92 -6.33 17.89
C ASP A 67 6.21 -7.66 17.60
N THR A 68 4.88 -7.66 17.53
CA THR A 68 4.08 -8.86 17.19
C THR A 68 4.21 -9.23 15.71
N GLU A 69 4.23 -8.23 14.82
CA GLU A 69 4.27 -8.46 13.37
C GLU A 69 5.70 -8.67 12.84
N GLU A 70 6.74 -8.22 13.56
CA GLU A 70 8.14 -8.29 13.10
C GLU A 70 8.55 -9.71 12.72
N ASN A 71 8.34 -10.68 13.61
CA ASN A 71 8.70 -12.07 13.37
C ASN A 71 7.95 -12.65 12.15
N ARG A 72 6.65 -12.38 12.06
CA ARG A 72 5.79 -12.84 10.96
C ARG A 72 6.25 -12.28 9.62
N VAL A 73 6.44 -10.97 9.55
CA VAL A 73 6.86 -10.28 8.31
C VAL A 73 8.24 -10.76 7.88
N ASN A 74 9.20 -10.86 8.80
CA ASN A 74 10.55 -11.37 8.49
C ASN A 74 10.51 -12.82 7.98
N GLN A 75 9.65 -13.68 8.54
CA GLN A 75 9.44 -15.05 8.04
C GLN A 75 8.86 -15.06 6.62
N LEU A 76 7.88 -14.19 6.31
CA LEU A 76 7.34 -14.08 4.95
C LEU A 76 8.41 -13.67 3.94
N PHE A 77 9.28 -12.72 4.28
CA PHE A 77 10.41 -12.36 3.41
C PHE A 77 11.40 -13.53 3.22
N ALA A 78 11.71 -14.26 4.29
CA ALA A 78 12.60 -15.41 4.23
C ALA A 78 12.04 -16.55 3.36
N GLN A 79 10.72 -16.74 3.37
CA GLN A 79 10.03 -17.80 2.62
C GLN A 79 9.60 -17.39 1.21
N ALA A 80 9.62 -16.08 0.89
CA ALA A 80 9.07 -15.54 -0.36
C ALA A 80 9.54 -16.29 -1.61
N LYS A 81 10.85 -16.57 -1.71
CA LYS A 81 11.44 -17.30 -2.84
C LYS A 81 10.88 -18.73 -2.96
N ALA A 82 10.79 -19.46 -1.84
CA ALA A 82 10.23 -20.81 -1.82
C ALA A 82 8.73 -20.81 -2.17
N CYS A 83 8.00 -19.77 -1.78
CA CYS A 83 6.59 -19.55 -2.11
C CYS A 83 6.36 -18.96 -3.52
N LYS A 84 7.43 -18.75 -4.31
CA LYS A 84 7.38 -18.10 -5.64
C LYS A 84 6.76 -16.69 -5.61
N VAL A 85 6.95 -15.95 -4.51
CA VAL A 85 6.61 -14.54 -4.38
C VAL A 85 7.83 -13.72 -4.82
N LEU A 86 7.64 -12.83 -5.80
CA LEU A 86 8.75 -12.11 -6.46
C LEU A 86 9.06 -10.82 -5.68
N VAL A 87 10.14 -10.87 -4.89
CA VAL A 87 10.62 -9.75 -4.08
C VAL A 87 12.03 -9.36 -4.51
N GLU A 88 12.23 -8.08 -4.78
CA GLU A 88 13.51 -7.50 -5.17
C GLU A 88 13.89 -6.38 -4.20
N LYS A 89 15.12 -6.43 -3.69
CA LYS A 89 15.68 -5.33 -2.90
C LYS A 89 16.21 -4.25 -3.85
N CYS A 90 15.41 -3.24 -4.13
CA CYS A 90 15.78 -2.14 -5.01
C CYS A 90 14.97 -0.87 -4.72
N THR A 91 15.54 0.27 -5.12
CA THR A 91 14.85 1.56 -5.16
C THR A 91 14.26 1.76 -6.55
N VAL A 92 13.06 2.31 -6.62
CA VAL A 92 12.35 2.62 -7.86
C VAL A 92 12.21 4.14 -7.96
N THR A 93 12.61 4.71 -9.09
CA THR A 93 12.45 6.15 -9.34
C THR A 93 11.05 6.47 -9.86
N VAL A 94 10.67 7.76 -9.87
CA VAL A 94 9.41 8.20 -10.49
C VAL A 94 9.41 7.88 -11.99
N GLN A 95 10.56 7.94 -12.66
CA GLN A 95 10.71 7.61 -14.07
C GLN A 95 10.48 6.12 -14.32
N ASP A 96 10.96 5.24 -13.44
CA ASP A 96 10.68 3.80 -13.52
C ASP A 96 9.19 3.52 -13.36
N ILE A 97 8.53 4.23 -12.43
CA ILE A 97 7.07 4.14 -12.25
C ILE A 97 6.36 4.60 -13.52
N GLN A 98 6.70 5.76 -14.08
CA GLN A 98 6.10 6.28 -15.30
C GLN A 98 6.30 5.33 -16.49
N LYS A 99 7.49 4.72 -16.62
CA LYS A 99 7.77 3.70 -17.64
C LYS A 99 6.92 2.45 -17.44
N HIS A 100 6.70 2.01 -16.21
CA HIS A 100 5.84 0.88 -15.91
C HIS A 100 4.37 1.20 -16.25
N LEU A 101 3.89 2.39 -15.88
CA LEU A 101 2.54 2.85 -16.18
C LEU A 101 2.30 3.03 -17.69
N SER A 102 3.31 3.48 -18.45
CA SER A 102 3.18 3.65 -19.91
C SER A 102 3.00 2.34 -20.68
N GLN A 103 3.34 1.21 -20.05
CA GLN A 103 3.09 -0.13 -20.59
C GLN A 103 1.66 -0.63 -20.33
N GLY A 104 0.79 0.20 -19.73
CA GLY A 104 -0.58 -0.17 -19.36
C GLY A 104 -0.67 -0.94 -18.04
N HIS A 105 0.42 -1.01 -17.27
CA HIS A 105 0.42 -1.65 -15.96
C HIS A 105 -0.02 -0.67 -14.86
N VAL A 106 -0.36 -1.22 -13.69
CA VAL A 106 -0.62 -0.45 -12.45
C VAL A 106 0.50 -0.68 -11.43
N ALA A 107 0.61 0.22 -10.45
CA ALA A 107 1.52 0.06 -9.32
C ALA A 107 0.82 0.33 -7.99
N ILE A 108 1.03 -0.52 -6.99
CA ILE A 108 0.64 -0.23 -5.61
C ILE A 108 1.85 0.33 -4.90
N VAL A 109 1.70 1.49 -4.26
CA VAL A 109 2.80 2.14 -3.53
C VAL A 109 2.39 2.42 -2.09
N LEU A 110 3.33 2.22 -1.17
CA LEU A 110 3.23 2.67 0.22
C LEU A 110 3.70 4.12 0.29
N VAL A 111 2.85 5.00 0.80
CA VAL A 111 3.14 6.42 0.98
C VAL A 111 2.99 6.82 2.44
N ASN A 112 3.58 7.95 2.81
CA ASN A 112 3.16 8.68 3.99
C ASN A 112 1.93 9.52 3.63
N ALA A 113 0.78 9.12 4.13
CA ALA A 113 -0.51 9.71 3.79
C ALA A 113 -0.55 11.21 4.07
N VAL A 114 0.11 11.68 5.14
CA VAL A 114 0.12 13.09 5.53
C VAL A 114 0.85 14.00 4.55
N LEU A 115 1.68 13.43 3.66
CA LEU A 115 2.39 14.14 2.61
C LEU A 115 1.73 13.99 1.24
N LEU A 116 0.63 13.23 1.13
CA LEU A 116 -0.03 12.95 -0.13
C LEU A 116 -0.88 14.15 -0.57
N LEU A 117 -0.53 14.75 -1.70
CA LEU A 117 -1.22 15.89 -2.31
C LEU A 117 -2.02 15.46 -3.54
N CYS A 118 -3.22 16.01 -3.66
CA CYS A 118 -4.11 15.82 -4.81
C CYS A 118 -4.48 17.19 -5.38
N GLU A 119 -3.95 17.52 -6.56
CA GLU A 119 -4.20 18.81 -7.23
C GLU A 119 -5.66 18.96 -7.70
N LEU A 120 -6.35 17.83 -7.92
CA LEU A 120 -7.74 17.79 -8.38
C LEU A 120 -8.76 17.80 -7.23
N CYS A 121 -8.32 17.51 -6.00
CA CYS A 121 -9.21 17.36 -4.86
C CYS A 121 -9.44 18.72 -4.21
N SER A 122 -10.70 19.12 -4.04
CA SER A 122 -11.09 20.43 -3.49
C SER A 122 -10.68 20.64 -2.01
N SER A 123 -10.15 19.62 -1.34
CA SER A 123 -9.63 19.73 0.03
C SER A 123 -8.52 18.72 0.27
N PRO A 124 -7.41 19.13 0.93
CA PRO A 124 -6.34 18.22 1.31
C PRO A 124 -6.87 17.16 2.28
N VAL A 125 -6.35 15.94 2.14
CA VAL A 125 -6.75 14.84 3.03
C VAL A 125 -6.21 15.11 4.44
N LYS A 126 -7.11 15.16 5.43
CA LYS A 126 -6.72 15.33 6.82
C LYS A 126 -6.39 13.98 7.44
N TYR A 127 -5.14 13.54 7.33
CA TYR A 127 -4.63 12.33 7.98
C TYR A 127 -4.09 12.57 9.41
N CYS A 128 -4.29 13.76 10.00
CA CYS A 128 -3.66 14.16 11.28
C CYS A 128 -4.15 13.35 12.49
N CYS A 129 -5.40 12.92 12.43
CA CYS A 129 -6.12 12.16 13.43
C CYS A 129 -7.16 11.42 12.60
N PHE A 130 -7.41 10.13 12.77
CA PHE A 130 -8.54 9.44 12.14
C PHE A 130 -9.89 9.96 12.67
N LEU A 131 -10.12 11.27 12.59
CA LEU A 131 -11.35 11.93 12.99
C LEU A 131 -12.40 11.71 11.91
N PRO A 132 -13.68 11.60 12.31
CA PRO A 132 -14.79 11.61 11.38
C PRO A 132 -14.72 12.80 10.42
N ILE A 133 -15.19 12.57 9.20
CA ILE A 133 -15.32 13.59 8.15
C ILE A 133 -16.02 14.83 8.72
N GLY A 134 -15.41 16.00 8.57
CA GLY A 134 -15.99 17.29 8.99
C GLY A 134 -15.42 17.90 10.26
N GLN A 135 -14.61 17.17 11.04
CA GLN A 135 -13.93 17.75 12.22
C GLN A 135 -12.56 18.35 11.86
N LYS A 136 -12.26 19.53 12.42
CA LYS A 136 -10.92 20.14 12.33
C LYS A 136 -10.03 19.49 13.39
N CYS A 137 -8.98 18.76 12.99
CA CYS A 137 -7.92 18.39 13.95
C CYS A 137 -6.98 19.58 14.16
N PHE A 138 -6.64 19.86 15.42
CA PHE A 138 -5.73 20.94 15.83
C PHE A 138 -4.30 20.45 16.12
N CYS A 139 -3.94 19.24 15.68
CA CYS A 139 -2.56 18.78 15.82
C CYS A 139 -1.61 19.63 14.98
N ARG A 140 -0.53 20.07 15.62
CA ARG A 140 0.44 21.00 15.04
C ARG A 140 1.27 20.36 13.92
N ASN A 141 1.55 19.07 14.02
CA ASN A 141 2.16 18.27 12.96
C ASN A 141 1.56 16.86 12.99
N PRO A 142 1.08 16.33 11.85
CA PRO A 142 0.59 14.97 11.77
C PRO A 142 1.78 13.98 11.76
N ASP A 143 1.72 12.94 12.59
CA ASP A 143 2.71 11.85 12.60
C ASP A 143 2.67 11.05 11.29
N TYR A 144 3.73 10.28 10.99
CA TYR A 144 3.75 9.36 9.85
C TYR A 144 2.50 8.45 9.84
N GLN A 145 1.84 8.37 8.68
CA GLN A 145 0.71 7.48 8.44
C GLN A 145 0.98 6.63 7.20
N GLY A 146 1.26 5.33 7.38
CA GLY A 146 1.44 4.42 6.26
C GLY A 146 0.12 4.22 5.51
N HIS A 147 0.12 4.40 4.19
CA HIS A 147 -1.08 4.23 3.38
C HIS A 147 -0.77 3.69 1.98
N PHE A 148 -1.60 2.76 1.49
CA PHE A 148 -1.47 2.21 0.14
C PHE A 148 -2.37 2.96 -0.84
N ILE A 149 -1.79 3.34 -1.97
CA ILE A 149 -2.53 3.90 -3.13
C ILE A 149 -2.21 3.09 -4.40
N VAL A 150 -3.08 3.18 -5.40
CA VAL A 150 -2.86 2.56 -6.72
C VAL A 150 -2.54 3.65 -7.72
N LEU A 151 -1.37 3.60 -8.33
CA LEU A 151 -1.00 4.44 -9.45
C LEU A 151 -1.54 3.80 -10.73
N CYS A 152 -2.29 4.57 -11.52
CA CYS A 152 -3.00 4.09 -12.72
C CYS A 152 -2.65 4.87 -13.99
N GLY A 153 -1.86 5.94 -13.88
CA GLY A 153 -1.41 6.72 -15.03
C GLY A 153 -0.53 7.88 -14.63
N TYR A 154 -0.10 8.67 -15.60
CA TYR A 154 0.67 9.87 -15.37
C TYR A 154 0.45 10.91 -16.46
N ASN A 155 0.68 12.17 -16.11
CA ASN A 155 0.71 13.27 -17.07
C ASN A 155 2.17 13.54 -17.48
N LYS A 156 2.46 13.40 -18.78
CA LYS A 156 3.81 13.62 -19.33
C LYS A 156 4.29 15.07 -19.22
N ALA A 157 3.37 16.04 -19.32
CA ALA A 157 3.71 17.46 -19.34
C ALA A 157 4.00 17.99 -17.93
N SER A 158 3.17 17.65 -16.94
CA SER A 158 3.35 18.11 -15.56
C SER A 158 4.22 17.17 -14.71
N GLY A 159 4.39 15.91 -15.13
CA GLY A 159 5.01 14.87 -14.31
C GLY A 159 4.10 14.32 -13.19
N SER A 160 2.88 14.83 -13.05
CA SER A 160 1.91 14.39 -12.03
C SER A 160 1.50 12.93 -12.26
N ILE A 161 1.23 12.20 -11.17
CA ILE A 161 0.79 10.81 -11.19
C ILE A 161 -0.70 10.73 -10.89
N TYR A 162 -1.45 9.98 -11.70
CA TYR A 162 -2.84 9.64 -11.43
C TYR A 162 -2.89 8.44 -10.49
N TYR A 163 -3.69 8.55 -9.42
CA TYR A 163 -3.82 7.48 -8.44
C TYR A 163 -5.25 7.33 -7.91
N ASN A 164 -5.62 6.09 -7.62
CA ASN A 164 -6.81 5.75 -6.86
C ASN A 164 -6.44 5.65 -5.38
N ASN A 165 -7.22 6.31 -4.55
CA ASN A 165 -7.05 6.28 -3.10
C ASN A 165 -8.12 5.39 -2.45
N PRO A 166 -7.76 4.19 -1.95
CA PRO A 166 -8.73 3.29 -1.31
C PRO A 166 -9.45 3.89 -0.09
N ALA A 167 -8.90 4.92 0.56
CA ALA A 167 -9.58 5.62 1.66
C ALA A 167 -10.79 6.45 1.20
N TYR A 168 -10.89 6.72 -0.11
CA TYR A 168 -11.94 7.53 -0.72
C TYR A 168 -12.91 6.75 -1.59
N ALA A 169 -12.78 5.41 -1.61
CA ALA A 169 -13.44 4.48 -2.52
C ALA A 169 -14.62 5.10 -3.26
N ASP A 170 -14.42 5.31 -4.57
CA ASP A 170 -15.34 5.92 -5.52
C ASP A 170 -16.79 5.85 -5.04
N ARG A 171 -17.24 6.93 -4.40
CA ARG A 171 -18.67 7.20 -4.27
C ARG A 171 -19.15 7.61 -5.65
N ARG A 172 -19.25 6.66 -6.58
CA ARG A 172 -20.25 6.79 -7.64
C ARG A 172 -21.59 6.81 -6.92
N LYS A 173 -22.06 8.02 -6.62
CA LYS A 173 -23.49 8.28 -6.48
C LYS A 173 -24.10 8.18 -7.88
#